data_AF-A0A836WW04-F1
#
_entry.id   AF-A0A836WW04-F1
#
_cell.length_a   1.000
_cell.length_b   1.000
_cell.length_c   1.000
_cell.angle_alpha   90.00
_cell.angle_beta   90.00
_cell.angle_gamma   90.00
#
_symmetry.space_group_name_H-M   'P 1'
#
loop_
_entity.id
_entity.type
_entity.pdbx_description
1 polymer ?
#
loop_
_entity_poly.entity_id
_entity_poly.type
_entity_poly.pdbx_seq_one_letter_code
_entity_poly.pdbx_strand_id
1 'polypeptide(L)'
;MRPTLLILLLLFSQTAFSFDHSHSAFNTILNQVVVEQGFQTAVKYDDLHNNPEPLNQYLARLSAVSKSEFDAWNKSQRMAFLINAYNAFTLKLILNNYPEIESIRDLGGLIFSSP
;
A
#
# COMPACT_ATOMS: atom_id res chain seq x y z
N MET A 1 -38.01 37.76 13.55
CA MET A 1 -37.20 36.52 13.54
C MET A 1 -36.86 36.23 12.09
N ARG A 2 -35.65 36.62 11.64
CA ARG A 2 -35.22 36.50 10.25
C ARG A 2 -34.68 35.08 10.01
N PRO A 3 -35.15 34.34 8.99
CA PRO A 3 -34.68 32.99 8.69
C PRO A 3 -33.37 33.07 7.91
N THR A 4 -32.31 33.65 8.48
CA THR A 4 -30.97 33.68 7.88
C THR A 4 -30.09 32.51 8.36
N LEU A 5 -30.67 31.53 9.07
CA LEU A 5 -29.95 30.42 9.69
C LEU A 5 -30.31 29.06 9.05
N LEU A 6 -30.45 28.99 7.73
CA LEU A 6 -30.77 27.73 7.03
C LEU A 6 -29.96 27.50 5.74
N ILE A 7 -28.98 28.36 5.43
CA ILE A 7 -28.14 28.26 4.21
C ILE A 7 -26.65 28.17 4.58
N LEU A 8 -26.31 27.46 5.66
CA LEU A 8 -24.90 27.22 6.03
C LEU A 8 -24.67 25.79 6.53
N LEU A 9 -25.30 24.80 5.89
CA LEU A 9 -25.14 23.38 6.26
C LEU A 9 -24.98 22.46 5.04
N LEU A 10 -24.35 22.94 3.96
CA LEU A 10 -24.24 22.20 2.70
C LEU A 10 -22.81 22.08 2.15
N LEU A 11 -21.77 22.41 2.94
CA LEU A 11 -20.36 22.44 2.47
C LEU A 11 -19.44 21.34 3.01
N PHE A 12 -19.97 20.28 3.60
CA PHE A 12 -19.15 19.11 3.99
C PHE A 12 -19.70 17.81 3.42
N SER A 13 -19.93 17.76 2.10
CA SER A 13 -19.93 16.48 1.39
C SER A 13 -18.49 16.00 1.31
N GLN A 14 -18.01 15.30 2.34
CA GLN A 14 -16.78 14.53 2.19
C GLN A 14 -17.05 13.44 1.15
N THR A 15 -16.36 13.52 0.01
CA THR A 15 -16.33 12.44 -0.96
C THR A 15 -15.66 11.24 -0.28
N ALA A 16 -16.46 10.33 0.26
CA ALA A 16 -15.98 9.04 0.70
C ALA A 16 -15.62 8.24 -0.57
N PHE A 17 -14.37 8.36 -1.02
CA PHE A 17 -13.85 7.44 -2.02
C PHE A 17 -13.69 6.08 -1.37
N SER A 18 -14.46 5.10 -1.83
CA SER A 18 -14.29 3.70 -1.43
C SER A 18 -12.88 3.23 -1.78
N PHE A 19 -12.26 2.44 -0.89
CA PHE A 19 -10.99 1.79 -1.18
C PHE A 19 -11.06 0.93 -2.45
N ASP A 20 -10.00 0.99 -3.27
CA ASP A 20 -9.86 0.18 -4.48
C ASP A 20 -9.43 -1.25 -4.13
N HIS A 21 -10.42 -2.13 -4.03
CA HIS A 21 -10.21 -3.56 -3.76
C HIS A 21 -9.58 -4.34 -4.93
N SER A 22 -9.43 -3.73 -6.12
CA SER A 22 -8.66 -4.34 -7.20
C SER A 22 -7.16 -4.16 -7.04
N HIS A 23 -6.72 -3.27 -6.13
CA HIS A 23 -5.32 -2.92 -5.93
C HIS A 23 -4.62 -2.52 -7.24
N SER A 24 -5.33 -1.84 -8.14
CA SER A 24 -4.87 -1.51 -9.50
C SER A 24 -3.57 -0.71 -9.52
N ALA A 25 -3.41 0.22 -8.57
CA ALA A 25 -2.19 1.00 -8.40
C ALA A 25 -0.99 0.10 -8.09
N PHE A 26 -1.15 -0.89 -7.21
CA PHE A 26 -0.08 -1.81 -6.87
C PHE A 26 0.23 -2.78 -8.01
N ASN A 27 -0.80 -3.30 -8.69
CA ASN A 27 -0.64 -4.12 -9.88
C ASN A 27 0.15 -3.39 -10.97
N THR A 28 -0.09 -2.08 -11.15
CA THR A 28 0.66 -1.25 -12.10
C THR A 28 2.14 -1.18 -11.74
N ILE A 29 2.46 -1.00 -10.44
CA ILE A 29 3.85 -1.00 -9.96
C ILE A 29 4.50 -2.35 -10.24
N LEU A 30 3.84 -3.45 -9.84
CA LEU A 30 4.39 -4.81 -10.00
C LEU A 30 4.65 -5.14 -11.47
N ASN A 31 3.74 -4.77 -12.38
CA ASN A 31 3.93 -4.98 -13.83
C ASN A 31 5.15 -4.23 -14.40
N GLN A 32 5.61 -3.16 -13.75
CA GLN A 32 6.79 -2.41 -14.19
C GLN A 32 8.09 -3.00 -13.65
N VAL A 33 8.07 -3.51 -12.41
CA VAL A 33 9.30 -3.87 -11.69
C VAL A 33 9.51 -5.37 -11.52
N VAL A 34 8.48 -6.20 -11.67
CA VAL A 34 8.62 -7.67 -11.60
C VAL A 34 9.01 -8.21 -12.96
N VAL A 35 10.07 -9.01 -12.99
CA VAL A 35 10.54 -9.67 -14.21
C VAL A 35 10.79 -11.15 -13.98
N GLU A 36 10.65 -11.92 -15.06
CA GLU A 36 11.05 -13.32 -15.09
C GLU A 36 12.57 -13.44 -15.29
N GLN A 37 13.20 -14.29 -14.49
CA GLN A 37 14.61 -14.64 -14.56
C GLN A 37 14.71 -16.18 -14.61
N GLY A 38 14.61 -16.74 -15.83
CA GLY A 38 14.54 -18.18 -16.03
C GLY A 38 13.27 -18.76 -15.41
N PHE A 39 13.42 -19.64 -14.42
CA PHE A 39 12.30 -20.25 -13.68
C PHE A 39 11.85 -19.45 -12.45
N GLN A 40 12.38 -18.24 -12.25
CA GLN A 40 12.13 -17.42 -11.07
C GLN A 40 11.55 -16.06 -11.47
N THR A 41 10.95 -15.36 -10.51
CA THR A 41 10.57 -13.96 -10.66
C THR A 41 11.40 -13.11 -9.69
N ALA A 42 11.75 -11.91 -10.11
CA ALA A 42 12.55 -10.98 -9.33
C ALA A 42 11.98 -9.56 -9.45
N VAL A 43 12.19 -8.75 -8.42
CA VAL A 43 11.87 -7.32 -8.43
C VAL A 43 13.13 -6.54 -8.84
N LYS A 44 12.99 -5.62 -9.78
CA LYS A 44 14.00 -4.63 -10.14
C LYS A 44 14.03 -3.52 -9.07
N TYR A 45 14.77 -3.77 -8.00
CA TYR A 45 14.87 -2.82 -6.89
C TYR A 45 15.50 -1.49 -7.30
N ASP A 46 16.46 -1.47 -8.22
CA ASP A 46 17.02 -0.23 -8.78
C ASP A 46 15.95 0.68 -9.38
N ASP A 47 15.09 0.14 -10.27
CA ASP A 47 14.02 0.90 -10.92
C ASP A 47 13.04 1.46 -9.89
N LEU A 48 12.67 0.64 -8.90
CA LEU A 48 11.74 1.01 -7.84
C LEU A 48 12.36 2.02 -6.85
N HIS A 49 13.66 1.92 -6.57
CA HIS A 49 14.41 2.85 -5.73
C HIS A 49 14.57 4.22 -6.40
N ASN A 50 14.80 4.24 -7.71
CA ASN A 50 14.94 5.49 -8.47
C ASN A 50 13.59 6.20 -8.70
N ASN A 51 12.47 5.47 -8.67
CA ASN A 51 11.12 6.04 -8.77
C ASN A 51 10.17 5.47 -7.70
N PRO A 52 10.34 5.83 -6.41
CA PRO A 52 9.60 5.22 -5.31
C PRO A 52 8.20 5.82 -5.12
N GLU A 53 7.90 6.93 -5.80
CA GLU A 53 6.71 7.74 -5.53
C GLU A 53 5.39 6.99 -5.77
N PRO A 54 5.21 6.21 -6.86
CA PRO A 54 4.01 5.39 -7.02
C PRO A 54 3.77 4.43 -5.85
N LEU A 55 4.83 3.81 -5.33
CA LEU A 55 4.74 2.94 -4.16
C LEU A 55 4.38 3.73 -2.91
N ASN A 56 5.03 4.86 -2.65
CA ASN A 56 4.72 5.72 -1.50
C ASN A 56 3.24 6.16 -1.49
N GLN A 57 2.69 6.52 -2.65
CA GLN A 57 1.28 6.89 -2.78
C GLN A 57 0.34 5.72 -2.48
N TYR A 58 0.68 4.53 -2.97
CA TYR A 58 -0.10 3.34 -2.66
C TYR A 58 -0.06 2.99 -1.16
N LEU A 59 1.11 3.09 -0.53
CA LEU A 59 1.26 2.90 0.92
C LEU A 59 0.46 3.93 1.72
N ALA A 60 0.46 5.20 1.29
CA ALA A 60 -0.35 6.23 1.93
C ALA A 60 -1.86 5.92 1.88
N ARG A 61 -2.35 5.37 0.76
CA ARG A 61 -3.75 4.90 0.63
C ARG A 61 -4.03 3.73 1.57
N LEU A 62 -3.13 2.76 1.68
CA LEU A 62 -3.26 1.66 2.63
C LEU A 62 -3.30 2.15 4.08
N SER A 63 -2.41 3.06 4.45
CA SER A 63 -2.33 3.64 5.80
C SER A 63 -3.52 4.52 6.16
N ALA A 64 -4.22 5.09 5.17
CA ALA A 64 -5.40 5.93 5.39
C ALA A 64 -6.67 5.13 5.72
N VAL A 65 -6.67 3.80 5.50
CA VAL A 65 -7.84 2.95 5.79
C VAL A 65 -8.10 2.92 7.29
N SER A 66 -9.27 3.39 7.69
CA SER A 66 -9.69 3.35 9.09
C SER A 66 -10.07 1.92 9.51
N LYS A 67 -9.98 1.64 10.81
CA LYS A 67 -10.47 0.37 11.37
C LYS A 67 -11.94 0.10 11.03
N SER A 68 -12.78 1.13 11.10
CA SER A 68 -14.21 1.01 10.77
C SER A 68 -14.43 0.61 9.31
N GLU A 69 -13.63 1.16 8.39
CA GLU A 69 -13.71 0.83 6.98
C GLU A 69 -13.25 -0.62 6.73
N PHE A 70 -12.11 -1.00 7.32
CA PHE A 70 -11.58 -2.36 7.25
C PHE A 70 -12.58 -3.41 7.78
N ASP A 71 -13.18 -3.15 8.95
CA ASP A 71 -14.13 -4.07 9.59
C ASP A 71 -15.44 -4.22 8.80
N ALA A 72 -15.81 -3.22 8.01
CA ALA A 72 -17.00 -3.24 7.16
C ALA A 72 -16.84 -4.11 5.90
N TRP A 73 -15.61 -4.45 5.51
CA TRP A 73 -15.34 -5.26 4.32
C TRP A 73 -15.62 -6.75 4.53
N ASN A 74 -15.93 -7.44 3.44
CA ASN A 74 -16.08 -8.88 3.48
C ASN A 74 -14.72 -9.58 3.74
N LYS A 75 -14.77 -10.87 4.08
CA LYS A 75 -13.57 -11.65 4.43
C LYS A 75 -12.51 -11.65 3.32
N SER A 76 -12.92 -11.78 2.05
CA SER A 76 -11.99 -11.83 0.91
C SER A 76 -11.30 -10.49 0.69
N GLN A 77 -12.03 -9.37 0.82
CA GLN A 77 -11.50 -8.02 0.73
C GLN A 77 -10.47 -7.74 1.84
N ARG A 78 -10.79 -8.10 3.10
CA ARG A 78 -9.84 -7.96 4.22
C ARG A 78 -8.57 -8.77 3.99
N MET A 79 -8.69 -9.99 3.47
CA MET A 79 -7.55 -10.84 3.17
C MET A 79 -6.68 -10.25 2.07
N ALA A 80 -7.28 -9.83 0.95
CA ALA A 80 -6.58 -9.17 -0.15
C ALA A 80 -5.86 -7.91 0.32
N PHE A 81 -6.52 -7.08 1.13
CA PHE A 81 -5.92 -5.90 1.72
C PHE A 81 -4.67 -6.23 2.55
N LEU A 82 -4.78 -7.18 3.49
CA LEU A 82 -3.66 -7.53 4.38
C LEU A 82 -2.47 -8.12 3.62
N ILE A 83 -2.72 -9.00 2.64
CA ILE A 83 -1.66 -9.60 1.82
C ILE A 83 -0.96 -8.52 1.00
N ASN A 84 -1.71 -7.66 0.32
CA ASN A 84 -1.14 -6.61 -0.51
C ASN A 84 -0.43 -5.54 0.33
N ALA A 85 -0.96 -5.21 1.51
CA ALA A 85 -0.29 -4.31 2.44
C ALA A 85 1.03 -4.89 2.92
N TYR A 86 1.05 -6.15 3.37
CA TYR A 86 2.27 -6.83 3.77
C TYR A 86 3.34 -6.80 2.66
N ASN A 87 2.97 -7.19 1.43
CA ASN A 87 3.89 -7.21 0.30
C ASN A 87 4.42 -5.80 -0.05
N ALA A 88 3.56 -4.78 -0.08
CA ALA A 88 3.97 -3.42 -0.42
C ALA A 88 4.85 -2.78 0.67
N PHE A 89 4.52 -2.97 1.95
CA PHE A 89 5.37 -2.50 3.05
C PHE A 89 6.70 -3.28 3.12
N THR A 90 6.72 -4.55 2.70
CA THR A 90 7.98 -5.31 2.55
C THR A 90 8.87 -4.69 1.48
N LEU A 91 8.32 -4.31 0.32
CA LEU A 91 9.08 -3.56 -0.68
C LEU A 91 9.63 -2.26 -0.09
N LYS A 92 8.81 -1.49 0.65
CA LYS A 92 9.27 -0.26 1.31
C LYS A 92 10.42 -0.51 2.29
N LEU A 93 10.34 -1.58 3.08
CA LEU A 93 11.38 -1.96 4.01
C LEU A 93 12.69 -2.27 3.29
N ILE A 94 12.64 -3.03 2.19
CA ILE A 94 13.82 -3.31 1.36
C ILE A 94 14.40 -2.00 0.80
N LEU A 95 13.56 -1.15 0.19
CA LEU A 95 14.00 0.10 -0.42
C LEU A 95 14.62 1.08 0.60
N ASN A 96 14.17 1.07 1.85
CA ASN A 96 14.76 1.92 2.90
C ASN A 96 16.20 1.51 3.27
N ASN A 97 16.64 0.31 2.87
CA ASN A 97 17.98 -0.23 3.15
C ASN A 97 18.74 -0.59 1.86
N TYR A 98 18.18 -0.24 0.70
CA TYR A 98 18.79 -0.45 -0.61
C TYR A 98 19.69 0.75 -0.95
N PRO A 99 20.84 0.58 -1.62
CA PRO A 99 21.35 -0.66 -2.25
C PRO A 99 22.18 -1.58 -1.35
N GLU A 100 22.45 -1.21 -0.10
CA GLU A 100 23.42 -1.92 0.76
C GLU A 100 22.91 -3.27 1.28
N ILE A 101 21.59 -3.48 1.28
CA ILE A 101 20.97 -4.73 1.75
C ILE A 101 21.24 -5.91 0.81
N GLU A 102 21.87 -6.97 1.34
CA GLU A 102 22.05 -8.23 0.62
C GLU A 102 20.89 -9.20 0.88
N SER A 103 20.35 -9.21 2.11
CA SER A 103 19.21 -10.04 2.49
C SER A 103 18.26 -9.31 3.44
N ILE A 104 16.95 -9.49 3.23
CA ILE A 104 15.93 -8.98 4.18
C ILE A 104 16.09 -9.56 5.59
N ARG A 105 16.79 -10.70 5.72
CA ARG A 105 17.12 -11.33 7.00
C ARG A 105 18.11 -10.49 7.81
N ASP A 106 18.93 -9.69 7.15
CA ASP A 106 19.98 -8.88 7.79
C ASP A 106 19.39 -7.68 8.53
N LEU A 107 18.15 -7.29 8.21
CA LEU A 107 17.47 -6.17 8.84
C LEU A 107 17.09 -6.43 10.31
N GLY A 108 17.14 -7.68 10.76
CA GLY A 108 16.86 -8.06 12.14
C GLY A 108 15.39 -7.86 12.56
N GLY A 109 14.86 -8.79 13.35
CA GLY A 109 13.51 -8.67 13.92
C GLY A 109 12.82 -10.01 14.11
N LEU A 110 11.79 -10.03 14.96
CA LEU A 110 11.00 -11.20 15.34
C LEU A 110 10.31 -11.91 14.15
N ILE A 111 10.31 -11.30 12.96
CA ILE A 111 9.52 -11.73 11.79
C ILE A 111 10.38 -12.29 10.64
N PHE A 112 11.68 -11.96 10.58
CA PHE A 112 12.59 -12.40 9.50
C PHE A 112 13.77 -13.27 9.99
N SER A 113 13.80 -13.57 11.29
CA SER A 113 14.72 -14.53 11.88
C SER A 113 14.24 -15.95 11.55
N SER A 114 15.14 -16.84 11.10
CA SER A 114 14.84 -18.28 11.15
C SER A 114 14.80 -18.74 12.61
N PRO A 115 14.08 -19.82 12.93
CA PRO A 115 14.40 -20.63 14.10
C PRO A 115 15.87 -21.04 14.13
#